data_AF-A0A937MYP5-F1
#
_entry.id   AF-A0A937MYP5-F1
#
_cell.length_a   1.000
_cell.length_b   1.000
_cell.length_c   1.000
_cell.angle_alpha   90.00
_cell.angle_beta   90.00
_cell.angle_gamma   90.00
#
_symmetry.space_group_name_H-M   'P 1'
#
loop_
_entity.id
_entity.type
_entity.pdbx_description
1 polymer ?
#
loop_
_entity_poly.entity_id
_entity_poly.type
_entity_poly.pdbx_seq_one_letter_code
_entity_poly.pdbx_strand_id
1 'polypeptide(L)'
;MSIVVVAVAWHVCMLPALALGQPAKDEGGGATPPGAPDGPTDWKFESLRLKDATVYHGLILAEGETEIEFAEIFRPPGKPMFAVVRPVLPESVEEITRLEGDERDDLVARFQQLRNRVRIEAGRMQDVSLREDLRDGVQHWVAAREWFRLDSTADANMTRRCVVRVEQVFRAYRQLLPARNDQTINLRLLLFGSLDEYRRFMHESGFRIANPAFYSPSQNMIVAGSDLNGYARRLAQVRTHNEQARRQYKMLDSSFTDRLAGVLDEMRKRGYDDAEIEQEAKLRKAVWQRQYEAAVQEIDLAERQNEAKFAEVTEQMFARLYHEAFHAYVENYVYPHRDGPMPRWLNEGLAQIFESGQLDGDTLRVDAPDRDRLRRLQVDLAGGDPLSVADVLTAEENEFLANHEGDSAERHYLYCWGFAYYLGYENNLLTRDALDQYVGNERNFGPRARFIRMINMPLEKFDRLWRTAMLQLRPT
;
A
#
# COMPACT_ATOMS: atom_id res chain seq x y z
N MET A 1 6.46 16.41 -9.84
CA MET A 1 6.04 15.07 -10.30
C MET A 1 5.35 15.22 -11.66
N SER A 2 5.79 14.48 -12.68
CA SER A 2 5.28 14.59 -14.06
C SER A 2 4.14 13.60 -14.27
N ILE A 3 3.01 14.08 -14.79
CA ILE A 3 1.88 13.24 -15.21
C ILE A 3 1.99 13.03 -16.72
N VAL A 4 1.68 11.83 -17.20
CA VAL A 4 1.77 11.48 -18.62
C VAL A 4 0.48 11.89 -19.32
N VAL A 5 0.61 12.75 -20.33
CA VAL A 5 -0.48 13.19 -21.21
C VAL A 5 -0.17 12.74 -22.62
N VAL A 6 -1.09 11.98 -23.22
CA VAL A 6 -0.94 11.55 -24.62
C VAL A 6 -1.47 12.65 -25.53
N ALA A 7 -0.60 13.25 -26.34
CA ALA A 7 -1.01 14.21 -27.34
C ALA A 7 -1.48 13.48 -28.61
N VAL A 8 -2.60 13.92 -29.20
CA VAL A 8 -3.02 13.42 -30.51
C VAL A 8 -2.12 14.04 -31.57
N ALA A 9 -1.12 13.28 -32.03
CA ALA A 9 -0.27 13.69 -33.11
C ALA A 9 -1.02 13.52 -34.45
N TRP A 10 -1.39 14.63 -35.09
CA TRP A 10 -1.93 14.65 -36.45
C TRP A 10 -0.83 14.29 -37.45
N HIS A 11 -0.53 13.01 -37.59
CA HIS A 11 0.23 12.55 -38.75
C HIS A 11 -0.75 12.33 -39.89
N VAL A 12 -0.83 13.32 -40.80
CA VAL A 12 -1.32 13.10 -42.16
C VAL A 12 -0.40 12.05 -42.78
N CYS A 13 -0.87 10.81 -42.92
CA CYS A 13 -0.10 9.73 -43.52
C CYS A 13 0.19 10.00 -45.00
N MET A 14 1.26 10.73 -45.29
CA MET A 14 2.19 10.34 -46.34
C MET A 14 3.38 9.69 -45.66
N LEU A 15 3.53 8.37 -45.80
CA LEU A 15 4.73 7.68 -45.33
C LEU A 15 5.26 6.70 -46.38
N PRO A 16 6.58 6.72 -46.65
CA PRO A 16 7.29 5.74 -47.46
C PRO A 16 7.60 4.46 -46.66
N ALA A 17 8.01 3.42 -47.39
CA ALA A 17 8.22 2.05 -46.93
C ALA A 17 9.30 1.90 -45.83
N LEU A 18 9.06 0.98 -44.89
CA LEU A 18 10.02 0.58 -43.85
C LEU A 18 9.99 -0.94 -43.61
N ALA A 19 11.20 -1.47 -43.37
CA ALA A 19 11.56 -2.88 -43.20
C ALA A 19 11.30 -3.42 -41.78
N LEU A 20 11.11 -4.74 -41.68
CA LEU A 20 10.75 -5.48 -40.48
C LEU A 20 11.97 -6.02 -39.71
N GLY A 21 11.95 -5.90 -38.39
CA GLY A 21 12.82 -6.60 -37.44
C GLY A 21 11.99 -7.35 -36.38
N GLN A 22 12.45 -8.52 -35.96
CA GLN A 22 11.78 -9.45 -35.04
C GLN A 22 12.08 -9.15 -33.55
N PRO A 23 11.17 -9.47 -32.61
CA PRO A 23 11.46 -9.46 -31.17
C PRO A 23 11.85 -10.85 -30.63
N ALA A 24 12.73 -10.83 -29.63
CA ALA A 24 13.12 -11.98 -28.80
C ALA A 24 12.10 -12.24 -27.67
N LYS A 25 11.95 -13.52 -27.30
CA LYS A 25 11.15 -13.99 -26.15
C LYS A 25 12.05 -14.11 -24.92
N ASP A 26 11.60 -13.59 -23.78
CA ASP A 26 12.14 -13.90 -22.46
C ASP A 26 11.11 -14.75 -21.69
N GLU A 27 11.52 -15.95 -21.27
CA GLU A 27 10.79 -16.83 -20.37
C GLU A 27 11.37 -16.71 -18.95
N GLY A 28 10.61 -16.11 -18.04
CA GLY A 28 10.96 -16.03 -16.62
C GLY A 28 10.29 -17.14 -15.81
N GLY A 29 11.07 -18.17 -15.46
CA GLY A 29 10.64 -19.28 -14.58
C GLY A 29 10.44 -18.84 -13.13
N GLY A 30 9.30 -19.21 -12.55
CA GLY A 30 8.98 -19.00 -11.14
C GLY A 30 9.65 -20.05 -10.25
N ALA A 31 10.39 -19.60 -9.25
CA ALA A 31 10.88 -20.43 -8.16
C ALA A 31 10.18 -20.03 -6.86
N THR A 32 9.55 -21.01 -6.21
CA THR A 32 8.91 -20.87 -4.89
C THR A 32 10.00 -20.82 -3.79
N PRO A 33 10.06 -19.79 -2.94
CA PRO A 33 10.95 -19.80 -1.78
C PRO A 33 10.31 -20.55 -0.60
N PRO A 34 11.12 -21.24 0.23
CA PRO A 34 10.62 -22.04 1.34
C PRO A 34 10.25 -21.20 2.57
N GLY A 35 9.10 -21.55 3.17
CA GLY A 35 8.64 -21.36 4.55
C GLY A 35 9.16 -20.18 5.37
N ALA A 36 8.35 -19.11 5.45
CA ALA A 36 8.41 -18.13 6.53
C ALA A 36 7.64 -18.66 7.77
N PRO A 37 8.06 -18.32 9.01
CA PRO A 37 7.47 -18.84 10.24
C PRO A 37 6.05 -18.33 10.50
N ASP A 38 5.25 -19.17 11.18
CA ASP A 38 3.86 -18.96 11.56
C ASP A 38 3.67 -17.76 12.51
N GLY A 39 3.64 -16.55 11.95
CA GLY A 39 3.03 -15.39 12.59
C GLY A 39 1.49 -15.48 12.53
N PRO A 40 0.75 -14.67 13.31
CA PRO A 40 -0.71 -14.75 13.45
C PRO A 40 -1.42 -14.44 12.13
N THR A 41 -1.54 -15.46 11.29
CA THR A 41 -2.05 -15.37 9.91
C THR A 41 -2.86 -16.61 9.57
N ASP A 42 -3.86 -16.82 10.42
CA ASP A 42 -4.86 -17.87 10.58
C ASP A 42 -5.86 -18.00 9.41
N TRP A 43 -5.39 -18.13 8.16
CA TRP A 43 -6.23 -18.63 7.07
C TRP A 43 -5.95 -20.12 6.90
N LYS A 44 -6.93 -20.94 7.26
CA LYS A 44 -6.95 -22.33 6.79
C LYS A 44 -7.36 -22.31 5.32
N PHE A 45 -6.66 -23.06 4.49
CA PHE A 45 -6.94 -23.17 3.07
C PHE A 45 -7.35 -24.59 2.71
N GLU A 46 -8.18 -24.72 1.68
CA GLU A 46 -8.30 -25.98 0.95
C GLU A 46 -7.06 -26.16 0.08
N SER A 47 -6.71 -27.41 -0.24
CA SER A 47 -5.59 -27.71 -1.15
C SER A 47 -5.93 -28.72 -2.22
N LEU A 48 -5.42 -28.47 -3.42
CA LEU A 48 -5.43 -29.39 -4.55
C LEU A 48 -4.00 -29.84 -4.84
N ARG A 49 -3.70 -31.13 -4.68
CA ARG A 49 -2.45 -31.72 -5.17
C ARG A 49 -2.70 -32.34 -6.54
N LEU A 50 -1.94 -31.91 -7.53
CA LEU A 50 -1.96 -32.46 -8.88
C LEU A 50 -1.01 -33.65 -9.01
N LYS A 51 -1.22 -34.49 -10.02
CA LYS A 51 -0.38 -35.65 -10.34
C LYS A 51 1.06 -35.29 -10.72
N ASP A 52 1.34 -34.04 -11.08
CA ASP A 52 2.69 -33.51 -11.32
C ASP A 52 3.38 -33.01 -10.04
N ALA A 53 2.79 -33.29 -8.87
CA ALA A 53 3.19 -32.84 -7.53
C ALA A 53 3.00 -31.34 -7.25
N THR A 54 2.41 -30.57 -8.17
CA THR A 54 2.01 -29.18 -7.89
C THR A 54 0.92 -29.16 -6.83
N VAL A 55 1.04 -28.26 -5.85
CA VAL A 55 0.02 -28.06 -4.81
C VAL A 55 -0.51 -26.64 -4.89
N TYR A 56 -1.81 -26.50 -5.09
CA TYR A 56 -2.50 -25.22 -4.99
C TYR A 56 -3.16 -25.08 -3.62
N HIS A 57 -3.09 -23.87 -3.05
CA HIS A 57 -3.74 -23.50 -1.80
C HIS A 57 -4.76 -22.39 -2.04
N GLY A 58 -5.97 -22.54 -1.53
CA GLY A 58 -7.06 -21.64 -1.86
C GLY A 58 -8.43 -22.16 -1.46
N LEU A 59 -9.41 -21.94 -2.34
CA LEU A 59 -10.82 -22.30 -2.14
C LEU A 59 -11.38 -22.95 -3.41
N ILE A 60 -12.02 -24.11 -3.27
CA ILE A 60 -12.80 -24.76 -4.31
C ILE A 60 -14.14 -24.03 -4.42
N LEU A 61 -14.37 -23.39 -5.57
CA LEU A 61 -15.59 -22.62 -5.85
C LEU A 61 -16.72 -23.51 -6.36
N ALA A 62 -16.39 -24.41 -7.28
CA ALA A 62 -17.32 -25.35 -7.88
C ALA A 62 -16.57 -26.62 -8.35
N GLU A 63 -17.26 -27.76 -8.32
CA GLU A 63 -16.75 -29.04 -8.81
C GLU A 63 -17.75 -29.57 -9.86
N GLY A 64 -17.29 -29.67 -11.10
CA GLY A 64 -18.04 -30.26 -12.21
C GLY A 64 -17.34 -31.51 -12.75
N GLU A 65 -18.02 -32.22 -13.66
CA GLU A 65 -17.47 -33.43 -14.29
C GLU A 65 -16.24 -33.15 -15.16
N THR A 66 -16.17 -31.94 -15.76
CA THR A 66 -15.10 -31.55 -16.70
C THR A 66 -14.04 -30.65 -16.08
N GLU A 67 -14.38 -29.89 -15.04
CA GLU A 67 -13.48 -28.94 -14.39
C GLU A 67 -13.83 -28.71 -12.93
N ILE A 68 -12.80 -28.42 -12.14
CA ILE A 68 -12.89 -27.86 -10.79
C ILE A 68 -12.50 -26.39 -10.91
N GLU A 69 -13.42 -25.49 -10.54
CA GLU A 69 -13.10 -24.07 -10.42
C GLU A 69 -12.40 -23.83 -9.09
N PHE A 70 -11.09 -23.56 -9.13
CA PHE A 70 -10.29 -23.33 -7.94
C PHE A 70 -9.81 -21.87 -7.87
N ALA A 71 -10.09 -21.19 -6.78
CA ALA A 71 -9.51 -19.89 -6.48
C ALA A 71 -8.22 -20.07 -5.70
N GLU A 72 -7.08 -20.03 -6.40
CA GLU A 72 -5.75 -20.04 -5.78
C GLU A 72 -5.50 -18.68 -5.11
N ILE A 73 -5.21 -18.69 -3.80
CA ILE A 73 -5.04 -17.47 -3.00
C ILE A 73 -3.56 -17.29 -2.71
N PHE A 74 -3.01 -16.20 -3.25
CA PHE A 74 -1.62 -15.84 -3.08
C PHE A 74 -1.46 -14.82 -1.95
N ARG A 75 -0.57 -15.15 -1.03
CA ARG A 75 -0.21 -14.30 0.10
C ARG A 75 1.30 -14.02 0.12
N PRO A 76 1.83 -13.32 -0.89
CA PRO A 76 3.24 -12.96 -0.91
C PRO A 76 3.60 -12.10 0.33
N PRO A 77 4.73 -12.39 1.01
CA PRO A 77 5.21 -11.58 2.13
C PRO A 77 5.39 -10.12 1.72
N GLY A 78 4.91 -9.19 2.55
CA GLY A 78 5.07 -7.74 2.33
C GLY A 78 4.29 -7.18 1.13
N LYS A 79 3.42 -7.98 0.51
CA LYS A 79 2.63 -7.60 -0.66
C LYS A 79 1.13 -7.86 -0.40
N PRO A 80 0.23 -7.10 -1.07
CA PRO A 80 -1.20 -7.34 -0.97
C PRO A 80 -1.56 -8.78 -1.38
N MET A 81 -2.52 -9.36 -0.67
CA MET A 81 -3.11 -10.64 -1.06
C MET A 81 -3.86 -10.49 -2.39
N PHE A 82 -3.80 -11.53 -3.23
CA PHE A 82 -4.59 -11.61 -4.46
C PHE A 82 -5.04 -13.05 -4.71
N ALA A 83 -6.02 -13.23 -5.58
CA ALA A 83 -6.50 -14.55 -5.96
C ALA A 83 -6.56 -14.70 -7.49
N VAL A 84 -6.27 -15.91 -7.96
CA VAL A 84 -6.37 -16.30 -9.36
C VAL A 84 -7.34 -17.47 -9.46
N VAL A 85 -8.42 -17.29 -10.22
CA VAL A 85 -9.34 -18.39 -10.50
C VAL A 85 -8.78 -19.22 -11.65
N ARG A 86 -8.62 -20.52 -11.43
CA ARG A 86 -8.11 -21.48 -12.40
C ARG A 86 -9.11 -22.61 -12.61
N PRO A 87 -9.39 -22.97 -13.87
CA PRO A 87 -10.01 -24.27 -14.15
C PRO A 87 -8.95 -25.37 -13.99
N VAL A 88 -9.25 -26.39 -13.21
CA VAL A 88 -8.41 -27.57 -12.99
C VAL A 88 -9.15 -28.81 -13.49
N LEU A 89 -8.52 -29.61 -14.35
CA LEU A 89 -9.13 -30.85 -14.85
C LEU A 89 -9.19 -31.89 -13.72
N PRO A 90 -10.35 -32.50 -13.39
CA PRO A 90 -10.47 -33.45 -12.29
C PRO A 90 -9.50 -34.63 -12.42
N GLU A 91 -9.25 -35.09 -13.66
CA GLU A 91 -8.31 -36.17 -13.98
C GLU A 91 -6.84 -35.84 -13.70
N SER A 92 -6.48 -34.55 -13.57
CA SER A 92 -5.14 -34.10 -13.20
C SER A 92 -4.91 -34.06 -11.70
N VAL A 93 -5.98 -34.14 -10.90
CA VAL A 93 -5.92 -34.06 -9.44
C VAL A 93 -5.59 -35.44 -8.85
N GLU A 94 -4.63 -35.46 -7.94
CA GLU A 94 -4.26 -36.63 -7.15
C GLU A 94 -4.98 -36.63 -5.79
N GLU A 95 -5.02 -35.48 -5.11
CA GLU A 95 -5.60 -35.36 -3.78
C GLU A 95 -6.31 -34.01 -3.60
N ILE A 96 -7.47 -34.04 -2.93
CA ILE A 96 -8.23 -32.84 -2.53
C ILE A 96 -8.34 -32.84 -1.01
N THR A 97 -7.82 -31.80 -0.37
CA THR A 97 -8.00 -31.56 1.07
C THR A 97 -8.99 -30.41 1.23
N ARG A 98 -10.19 -30.73 1.75
CA ARG A 98 -11.24 -29.74 1.99
C ARG A 98 -11.24 -29.30 3.45
N LEU A 99 -11.68 -28.07 3.66
CA LEU A 99 -12.13 -27.61 4.97
C LEU A 99 -13.59 -27.99 5.14
N GLU A 100 -14.02 -28.22 6.39
CA GLU A 100 -15.39 -28.59 6.71
C GLU A 100 -15.99 -27.59 7.71
N GLY A 101 -17.32 -27.47 7.69
CA GLY A 101 -18.09 -26.64 8.62
C GLY A 101 -17.62 -25.18 8.67
N ASP A 102 -17.50 -24.66 9.90
CA ASP A 102 -17.20 -23.25 10.18
C ASP A 102 -15.89 -22.77 9.54
N GLU A 103 -14.89 -23.64 9.39
CA GLU A 103 -13.59 -23.28 8.80
C GLU A 103 -13.72 -22.98 7.31
N ARG A 104 -14.57 -23.75 6.60
CA ARG A 104 -14.87 -23.48 5.19
C ARG A 104 -15.71 -22.23 5.04
N ASP A 105 -16.71 -22.04 5.89
CA ASP A 105 -17.59 -20.87 5.83
C ASP A 105 -16.79 -19.57 6.08
N ASP A 106 -15.86 -19.57 7.02
CA ASP A 106 -14.94 -18.45 7.26
C ASP A 106 -14.04 -18.20 6.04
N LEU A 107 -13.43 -19.24 5.45
CA LEU A 107 -12.61 -19.10 4.24
C LEU A 107 -13.43 -18.52 3.06
N VAL A 108 -14.65 -19.00 2.85
CA VAL A 108 -15.56 -18.47 1.82
C VAL A 108 -15.87 -17.00 2.08
N ALA A 109 -16.22 -16.64 3.32
CA ALA A 109 -16.51 -15.25 3.69
C ALA A 109 -15.30 -14.34 3.44
N ARG A 110 -14.10 -14.77 3.87
CA ARG A 110 -12.85 -14.03 3.67
C ARG A 110 -12.46 -13.93 2.20
N PHE A 111 -12.65 -14.99 1.40
CA PHE A 111 -12.43 -14.95 -0.04
C PHE A 111 -13.39 -13.96 -0.73
N GLN A 112 -14.66 -13.93 -0.34
CA GLN A 112 -15.59 -12.93 -0.86
C GLN A 112 -15.19 -11.51 -0.47
N GLN A 113 -14.63 -11.29 0.72
CA GLN A 113 -14.08 -10.00 1.12
C GLN A 113 -12.87 -9.61 0.25
N LEU A 114 -11.97 -10.54 -0.03
CA LEU A 114 -10.82 -10.34 -0.91
C LEU A 114 -11.25 -9.98 -2.33
N ARG A 115 -12.13 -10.78 -2.95
CA ARG A 115 -12.63 -10.58 -4.32
C ARG A 115 -13.39 -9.27 -4.47
N ASN A 116 -14.15 -8.89 -3.46
CA ASN A 116 -14.96 -7.67 -3.48
C ASN A 116 -14.29 -6.49 -2.77
N ARG A 117 -12.98 -6.53 -2.49
CA ARG A 117 -12.28 -5.52 -1.67
C ARG A 117 -12.54 -4.09 -2.14
N VAL A 118 -12.41 -3.82 -3.44
CA VAL A 118 -12.67 -2.49 -4.03
C VAL A 118 -14.13 -2.07 -3.83
N ARG A 119 -15.07 -3.00 -4.00
CA ARG A 119 -16.50 -2.74 -3.81
C ARG A 119 -16.87 -2.54 -2.34
N ILE A 120 -16.26 -3.30 -1.43
CA ILE A 120 -16.47 -3.19 0.02
C ILE A 120 -15.89 -1.87 0.53
N GLU A 121 -14.68 -1.48 0.09
CA GLU A 121 -14.11 -0.18 0.42
C GLU A 121 -15.00 0.95 -0.12
N ALA A 122 -15.47 0.85 -1.36
CA ALA A 122 -16.41 1.82 -1.93
C ALA A 122 -17.74 1.88 -1.13
N GLY A 123 -18.28 0.75 -0.70
CA GLY A 123 -19.46 0.67 0.16
C GLY A 123 -19.23 1.32 1.52
N ARG A 124 -18.14 0.97 2.21
CA ARG A 124 -17.75 1.60 3.49
C ARG A 124 -17.55 3.10 3.35
N MET A 125 -16.99 3.56 2.23
CA MET A 125 -16.87 4.99 1.95
C MET A 125 -18.24 5.64 1.78
N GLN A 126 -19.20 5.01 1.10
CA GLN A 126 -20.57 5.51 0.98
C GLN A 126 -21.27 5.61 2.34
N ASP A 127 -20.98 4.68 3.26
CA ASP A 127 -21.48 4.68 4.64
C ASP A 127 -20.85 5.79 5.51
N VAL A 128 -19.80 6.47 5.04
CA VAL A 128 -19.23 7.63 5.72
C VAL A 128 -20.07 8.87 5.42
N SER A 129 -20.90 9.23 6.40
CA SER A 129 -21.59 10.51 6.47
C SER A 129 -20.60 11.65 6.69
N LEU A 130 -20.56 12.59 5.75
CA LEU A 130 -19.81 13.84 5.89
C LEU A 130 -20.77 14.99 6.11
N ARG A 131 -20.44 15.86 7.06
CA ARG A 131 -21.07 17.18 7.21
C ARG A 131 -20.19 18.21 6.52
N GLU A 132 -20.78 18.95 5.60
CA GLU A 132 -20.14 20.12 5.00
C GLU A 132 -20.16 21.29 6.00
N ASP A 133 -19.04 21.99 6.12
CA ASP A 133 -18.84 23.10 7.04
C ASP A 133 -18.02 24.17 6.34
N LEU A 134 -18.61 25.34 6.04
CA LEU A 134 -17.90 26.43 5.37
C LEU A 134 -17.31 27.37 6.42
N ARG A 135 -15.98 27.47 6.49
CA ARG A 135 -15.26 28.31 7.46
C ARG A 135 -14.32 29.25 6.72
N ASP A 136 -14.49 30.56 6.93
CA ASP A 136 -13.66 31.59 6.29
C ASP A 136 -13.57 31.46 4.75
N GLY A 137 -14.66 30.97 4.13
CA GLY A 137 -14.74 30.71 2.69
C GLY A 137 -14.04 29.44 2.21
N VAL A 138 -13.46 28.64 3.12
CA VAL A 138 -12.88 27.33 2.85
C VAL A 138 -13.90 26.24 3.19
N GLN A 139 -14.09 25.30 2.28
CA GLN A 139 -14.97 24.15 2.49
C GLN A 139 -14.24 23.11 3.36
N HIS A 140 -14.85 22.77 4.49
CA HIS A 140 -14.41 21.67 5.35
C HIS A 140 -15.41 20.53 5.31
N TRP A 141 -14.88 19.32 5.35
CA TRP A 141 -15.64 18.10 5.56
C TRP A 141 -15.38 17.57 6.96
N VAL A 142 -16.46 17.38 7.72
CA VAL A 142 -16.41 16.88 9.09
C VAL A 142 -17.03 15.50 9.16
N ALA A 143 -16.32 14.55 9.76
CA ALA A 143 -16.82 13.22 10.08
C ALA A 143 -16.60 12.92 11.57
N ALA A 144 -17.61 12.39 12.25
CA ALA A 144 -17.49 11.91 13.62
C ALA A 144 -17.61 10.39 13.61
N ARG A 145 -16.64 9.70 14.20
CA ARG A 145 -16.57 8.24 14.29
C ARG A 145 -16.36 7.82 15.75
N GLU A 146 -16.38 6.52 16.00
CA GLU A 146 -16.18 5.94 17.34
C GLU A 146 -14.83 6.35 17.95
N TRP A 147 -13.79 6.39 17.12
CA TRP A 147 -12.39 6.58 17.55
C TRP A 147 -11.91 8.02 17.49
N PHE A 148 -12.47 8.83 16.58
CA PHE A 148 -11.98 10.17 16.29
C PHE A 148 -13.05 11.04 15.64
N ARG A 149 -12.81 12.36 15.69
CA ARG A 149 -13.46 13.34 14.84
C ARG A 149 -12.46 13.85 13.80
N LEU A 150 -12.82 13.73 12.53
CA LEU A 150 -12.04 14.20 11.40
C LEU A 150 -12.59 15.53 10.88
N ASP A 151 -11.69 16.46 10.58
CA ASP A 151 -11.94 17.75 9.92
C ASP A 151 -10.95 17.89 8.75
N SER A 152 -11.46 18.11 7.55
CA SER A 152 -10.67 18.00 6.32
C SER A 152 -10.96 19.09 5.30
N THR A 153 -9.92 19.68 4.72
CA THR A 153 -10.01 20.53 3.51
C THR A 153 -9.77 19.73 2.22
N ALA A 154 -9.51 18.42 2.31
CA ALA A 154 -9.42 17.55 1.15
C ALA A 154 -10.80 17.34 0.51
N ASP A 155 -10.85 16.91 -0.75
CA ASP A 155 -12.14 16.61 -1.38
C ASP A 155 -12.93 15.52 -0.62
N ALA A 156 -14.24 15.44 -0.90
CA ALA A 156 -15.16 14.59 -0.17
C ALA A 156 -14.85 13.08 -0.35
N ASN A 157 -14.26 12.67 -1.48
CA ASN A 157 -13.89 11.27 -1.71
C ASN A 157 -12.67 10.91 -0.87
N MET A 158 -11.62 11.75 -0.92
CA MET A 158 -10.41 11.55 -0.14
C MET A 158 -10.70 11.57 1.37
N THR A 159 -11.55 12.48 1.81
CA THR A 159 -12.00 12.56 3.20
C THR A 159 -12.64 11.24 3.66
N ARG A 160 -13.55 10.66 2.87
CA ARG A 160 -14.17 9.35 3.19
C ARG A 160 -13.16 8.23 3.23
N ARG A 161 -12.25 8.20 2.25
CA ARG A 161 -11.18 7.20 2.20
C ARG A 161 -10.30 7.30 3.45
N CYS A 162 -9.94 8.50 3.88
CA CYS A 162 -9.18 8.72 5.10
C CYS A 162 -9.93 8.19 6.33
N VAL A 163 -11.22 8.48 6.47
CA VAL A 163 -12.05 7.94 7.56
C VAL A 163 -11.98 6.41 7.59
N VAL A 164 -12.27 5.75 6.46
CA VAL A 164 -12.27 4.28 6.40
C VAL A 164 -10.90 3.70 6.74
N ARG A 165 -9.82 4.28 6.20
CA ARG A 165 -8.46 3.78 6.40
C ARG A 165 -7.97 3.94 7.83
N VAL A 166 -8.26 5.07 8.47
CA VAL A 166 -7.91 5.28 9.89
C VAL A 166 -8.73 4.35 10.78
N GLU A 167 -10.02 4.13 10.50
CA GLU A 167 -10.80 3.15 11.28
C GLU A 167 -10.27 1.72 11.16
N GLN A 168 -9.90 1.30 9.95
CA GLN A 168 -9.31 -0.01 9.72
C GLN A 168 -8.01 -0.17 10.50
N VAL A 169 -7.14 0.84 10.49
CA VAL A 169 -5.86 0.76 11.21
C VAL A 169 -6.07 0.74 12.73
N PHE A 170 -7.02 1.51 13.27
CA PHE A 170 -7.37 1.48 14.69
C PHE A 170 -7.90 0.10 15.13
N ARG A 171 -8.74 -0.54 14.30
CA ARG A 171 -9.19 -1.92 14.56
C ARG A 171 -8.03 -2.90 14.57
N ALA A 172 -7.11 -2.77 13.62
CA ALA A 172 -5.93 -3.61 13.56
C ALA A 172 -5.00 -3.38 14.77
N TYR A 173 -4.81 -2.14 15.19
CA TYR A 173 -4.05 -1.83 16.41
C TYR A 173 -4.69 -2.49 17.64
N ARG A 174 -6.01 -2.45 17.76
CA ARG A 174 -6.73 -3.12 18.87
C ARG A 174 -6.56 -4.63 18.88
N GLN A 175 -6.41 -5.27 17.72
CA GLN A 175 -6.14 -6.71 17.65
C GLN A 175 -4.73 -7.04 18.14
N LEU A 176 -3.74 -6.19 17.81
CA LEU A 176 -2.34 -6.42 18.16
C LEU A 176 -1.99 -5.97 19.59
N LEU A 177 -2.52 -4.82 20.01
CA LEU A 177 -2.34 -4.22 21.33
C LEU A 177 -3.72 -3.89 21.91
N PRO A 178 -4.40 -4.84 22.56
CA PRO A 178 -5.73 -4.62 23.11
C PRO A 178 -5.79 -3.40 24.04
N ALA A 179 -6.83 -2.59 23.86
CA ALA A 179 -7.11 -1.43 24.71
C ALA A 179 -7.22 -1.84 26.18
N ARG A 180 -6.68 -0.99 27.05
CA ARG A 180 -6.69 -1.17 28.51
C ARG A 180 -7.72 -0.31 29.20
N ASN A 181 -7.99 0.85 28.60
CA ASN A 181 -8.95 1.82 29.08
C ASN A 181 -10.08 1.93 28.05
N ASP A 182 -11.32 1.85 28.52
CA ASP A 182 -12.51 2.11 27.70
C ASP A 182 -12.81 3.62 27.54
N GLN A 183 -11.86 4.49 27.94
CA GLN A 183 -12.05 5.94 27.85
C GLN A 183 -12.07 6.39 26.39
N THR A 184 -13.22 6.92 25.97
CA THR A 184 -13.38 7.61 24.70
C THR A 184 -12.81 9.02 24.83
N ILE A 185 -11.51 9.16 24.56
CA ILE A 185 -10.89 10.48 24.46
C ILE A 185 -11.19 11.01 23.06
N ASN A 186 -11.62 12.27 22.97
CA ASN A 186 -12.02 12.91 21.71
C ASN A 186 -10.79 13.25 20.85
N LEU A 187 -10.20 12.23 20.22
CA LEU A 187 -9.09 12.38 19.27
C LEU A 187 -9.57 13.21 18.07
N ARG A 188 -8.84 14.28 17.77
CA ARG A 188 -9.09 15.10 16.58
C ARG A 188 -8.12 14.74 15.47
N LEU A 189 -8.61 14.61 14.24
CA LEU A 189 -7.79 14.40 13.06
C LEU A 189 -8.03 15.55 12.08
N LEU A 190 -6.99 16.36 11.84
CA LEU A 190 -6.99 17.44 10.87
C LEU A 190 -6.28 16.99 9.59
N LEU A 191 -7.02 16.93 8.48
CA LEU A 191 -6.49 16.54 7.18
C LEU A 191 -6.51 17.73 6.21
N PHE A 192 -5.34 18.27 5.89
CA PHE A 192 -5.22 19.34 4.90
C PHE A 192 -5.03 18.76 3.51
N GLY A 193 -5.91 19.17 2.58
CA GLY A 193 -5.87 18.77 1.18
C GLY A 193 -4.79 19.45 0.35
N SER A 194 -4.08 20.43 0.93
CA SER A 194 -2.88 21.05 0.36
C SER A 194 -1.77 21.25 1.39
N LEU A 195 -0.51 21.23 0.93
CA LEU A 195 0.65 21.51 1.78
C LEU A 195 0.72 22.98 2.24
N ASP A 196 0.15 23.91 1.49
CA ASP A 196 0.16 25.32 1.86
C ASP A 196 -0.79 25.61 3.02
N GLU A 197 -1.97 24.98 3.04
CA GLU A 197 -2.87 25.02 4.20
C GLU A 197 -2.23 24.40 5.43
N TYR A 198 -1.60 23.23 5.28
CA TYR A 198 -0.86 22.58 6.34
C TYR A 198 0.23 23.50 6.92
N ARG A 199 1.10 24.07 6.07
CA ARG A 199 2.17 24.98 6.52
C ARG A 199 1.63 26.23 7.20
N ARG A 200 0.52 26.79 6.72
CA ARG A 200 -0.15 27.93 7.35
C ARG A 200 -0.61 27.57 8.76
N PHE A 201 -1.30 26.43 8.91
CA PHE A 201 -1.73 25.92 10.22
C PHE A 201 -0.55 25.71 11.17
N MET A 202 0.55 25.14 10.67
CA MET A 202 1.78 24.94 11.46
C MET A 202 2.35 26.26 11.98
N HIS A 203 2.46 27.26 11.10
CA HIS A 203 2.96 28.59 11.46
C HIS A 203 2.05 29.29 12.48
N GLU A 204 0.73 29.27 12.27
CA GLU A 204 -0.26 29.91 13.16
C GLU A 204 -0.34 29.23 14.52
N SER A 205 -0.16 27.92 14.58
CA SER A 205 -0.18 27.13 15.81
C SER A 205 1.17 27.12 16.54
N GLY A 206 2.21 27.75 15.97
CA GLY A 206 3.55 27.82 16.56
C GLY A 206 4.35 26.51 16.47
N PHE A 207 3.91 25.54 15.68
CA PHE A 207 4.64 24.29 15.47
C PHE A 207 5.76 24.47 14.43
N ARG A 208 6.94 23.91 14.71
CA ARG A 208 8.10 23.92 13.81
C ARG A 208 8.46 22.47 13.42
N ILE A 209 7.56 21.82 12.69
CA ILE A 209 7.74 20.43 12.26
C ILE A 209 7.75 20.42 10.73
N ALA A 210 8.80 19.85 10.12
CA ALA A 210 8.87 19.69 8.66
C ALA A 210 8.11 18.46 8.15
N ASN A 211 7.81 17.49 9.01
CA ASN A 211 7.10 16.27 8.65
C ASN A 211 5.69 16.59 8.15
N PRO A 212 5.18 15.91 7.11
CA PRO A 212 3.85 16.16 6.55
C PRO A 212 2.71 15.63 7.45
N ALA A 213 3.04 14.98 8.57
CA ALA A 213 2.09 14.62 9.61
C ALA A 213 2.77 14.63 10.98
N PHE A 214 1.99 14.82 12.04
CA PHE A 214 2.42 14.65 13.43
C PHE A 214 1.22 14.40 14.36
N TYR A 215 1.47 13.72 15.47
CA TYR A 215 0.58 13.63 16.61
C TYR A 215 1.00 14.61 17.73
N SER A 216 0.03 15.33 18.28
CA SER A 216 0.18 16.19 19.44
C SER A 216 -0.53 15.58 20.65
N PRO A 217 0.21 15.02 21.63
CA PRO A 217 -0.38 14.47 22.85
C PRO A 217 -1.12 15.53 23.67
N SER A 218 -0.58 16.75 23.76
CA SER A 218 -1.16 17.84 24.56
C SER A 218 -2.50 18.33 24.03
N GLN A 219 -2.72 18.26 22.72
CA GLN A 219 -3.99 18.65 22.08
C GLN A 219 -4.85 17.44 21.69
N ASN A 220 -4.37 16.22 21.99
CA ASN A 220 -4.86 14.95 21.49
C ASN A 220 -5.32 15.01 20.03
N MET A 221 -4.38 15.33 19.15
CA MET A 221 -4.69 15.68 17.77
C MET A 221 -3.65 15.15 16.80
N ILE A 222 -4.11 14.49 15.75
CA ILE A 222 -3.31 14.16 14.58
C ILE A 222 -3.52 15.24 13.55
N VAL A 223 -2.44 15.71 12.94
CA VAL A 223 -2.47 16.66 11.84
C VAL A 223 -1.70 16.07 10.67
N ALA A 224 -2.31 16.05 9.50
CA ALA A 224 -1.67 15.57 8.28
C ALA A 224 -1.95 16.54 7.12
N GLY A 225 -0.94 16.76 6.28
CA GLY A 225 -0.99 17.63 5.12
C GLY A 225 -0.38 16.96 3.89
N SER A 226 -1.04 17.10 2.76
CA SER A 226 -0.56 16.53 1.49
C SER A 226 -1.14 17.32 0.31
N ASP A 227 -0.53 17.23 -0.88
CA ASP A 227 -1.04 17.92 -2.08
C ASP A 227 -2.13 17.11 -2.81
N LEU A 228 -3.00 16.42 -2.06
CA LEU A 228 -3.98 15.49 -2.64
C LEU A 228 -4.99 16.20 -3.53
N ASN A 229 -5.43 17.41 -3.15
CA ASN A 229 -6.33 18.21 -3.99
C ASN A 229 -5.65 18.64 -5.30
N GLY A 230 -4.33 18.91 -5.25
CA GLY A 230 -3.52 19.16 -6.44
C GLY A 230 -3.48 17.95 -7.37
N TYR A 231 -3.18 16.77 -6.83
CA TYR A 231 -3.10 15.53 -7.60
C TYR A 231 -4.46 15.09 -8.16
N ALA A 232 -5.53 15.13 -7.35
CA ALA A 232 -6.88 14.76 -7.78
C ALA A 232 -7.37 15.61 -8.95
N ARG A 233 -7.13 16.94 -8.91
CA ARG A 233 -7.47 17.84 -10.01
C ARG A 233 -6.70 17.52 -11.29
N ARG A 234 -5.38 17.28 -11.19
CA ARG A 234 -4.56 16.95 -12.36
C ARG A 234 -4.98 15.59 -12.95
N LEU A 235 -5.25 14.60 -12.11
CA LEU A 235 -5.72 13.29 -12.57
C LEU A 235 -7.07 13.40 -13.31
N ALA A 236 -8.01 14.18 -12.78
CA ALA A 236 -9.29 14.44 -13.44
C ALA A 236 -9.13 15.14 -14.80
N GLN A 237 -8.22 16.12 -14.89
CA GLN A 237 -7.89 16.79 -16.15
C GLN A 237 -7.33 15.80 -17.17
N VAL A 238 -6.41 14.93 -16.77
CA VAL A 238 -5.80 13.95 -17.67
C VAL A 238 -6.77 12.88 -18.11
N ARG A 239 -7.65 12.39 -17.24
CA ARG A 239 -8.74 11.49 -17.63
C ARG A 239 -9.64 12.14 -18.68
N THR A 240 -10.01 13.40 -18.48
CA THR A 240 -10.83 14.14 -19.47
C THR A 240 -10.12 14.27 -20.81
N HIS A 241 -8.81 14.59 -20.80
CA HIS A 241 -8.00 14.67 -22.02
C HIS A 241 -7.89 13.33 -22.74
N ASN A 242 -7.64 12.24 -22.01
CA ASN A 242 -7.56 10.89 -22.55
C ASN A 242 -8.90 10.42 -23.12
N GLU A 243 -10.02 10.71 -22.46
CA GLU A 243 -11.35 10.45 -22.99
C GLU A 243 -11.61 11.22 -24.30
N GLN A 244 -11.18 12.48 -24.39
CA GLN A 244 -11.28 13.26 -25.62
C GLN A 244 -10.41 12.64 -26.74
N ALA A 245 -9.19 12.22 -26.43
CA ALA A 245 -8.31 11.54 -27.38
C ALA A 245 -8.95 10.23 -27.90
N ARG A 246 -9.53 9.40 -27.02
CA ARG A 246 -10.26 8.19 -27.41
C ARG A 246 -11.42 8.50 -28.34
N ARG A 247 -12.20 9.56 -28.04
CA ARG A 247 -13.29 10.00 -28.93
C ARG A 247 -12.77 10.42 -30.30
N GLN A 248 -11.65 11.14 -30.35
CA GLN A 248 -11.01 11.55 -31.61
C GLN A 248 -10.55 10.35 -32.43
N TYR A 249 -9.83 9.40 -31.82
CA TYR A 249 -9.43 8.16 -32.52
C TYR A 249 -10.62 7.35 -33.00
N LYS A 250 -11.70 7.26 -32.22
CA LYS A 250 -12.94 6.60 -32.65
C LYS A 250 -13.59 7.28 -33.85
N MET A 251 -13.59 8.62 -33.91
CA MET A 251 -14.07 9.37 -35.08
C MET A 251 -13.17 9.18 -36.31
N LEU A 252 -11.85 9.15 -36.12
CA LEU A 252 -10.90 8.88 -37.19
C LEU A 252 -11.07 7.46 -37.74
N ASP A 253 -11.34 6.49 -36.88
CA ASP A 253 -11.60 5.10 -37.24
C ASP A 253 -12.90 4.99 -38.04
N SER A 254 -13.99 5.62 -37.57
CA SER A 254 -15.25 5.63 -38.33
C SER A 254 -15.11 6.29 -39.71
N SER A 255 -14.32 7.36 -39.82
CA SER A 255 -14.09 8.07 -41.10
C SER A 255 -13.00 7.45 -41.97
N PHE A 256 -12.26 6.46 -41.48
CA PHE A 256 -11.21 5.79 -42.25
C PHE A 256 -11.81 5.00 -43.41
N THR A 257 -12.95 4.32 -43.19
CA THR A 257 -13.63 3.54 -44.23
C THR A 257 -14.01 4.39 -45.44
N ASP A 258 -14.60 5.57 -45.20
CA ASP A 258 -15.01 6.49 -46.28
C ASP A 258 -13.80 7.06 -47.03
N ARG A 259 -12.73 7.44 -46.30
CA ARG A 259 -11.48 7.92 -46.90
C ARG A 259 -10.80 6.83 -47.73
N LEU A 260 -10.80 5.59 -47.24
CA LEU A 260 -10.27 4.45 -47.97
C LEU A 260 -11.06 4.21 -49.26
N ALA A 261 -12.41 4.23 -49.18
CA ALA A 261 -13.26 4.09 -50.35
C ALA A 261 -12.97 5.15 -51.42
N GLY A 262 -12.75 6.40 -51.02
CA GLY A 262 -12.35 7.48 -51.93
C GLY A 262 -11.01 7.23 -52.63
N VAL A 263 -9.99 6.77 -51.90
CA VAL A 263 -8.68 6.41 -52.49
C VAL A 263 -8.81 5.26 -53.48
N LEU A 264 -9.58 4.22 -53.15
CA LEU A 264 -9.78 3.08 -54.04
C LEU A 264 -10.55 3.47 -55.30
N ASP A 265 -11.50 4.41 -55.22
CA ASP A 265 -12.21 4.96 -56.38
C ASP A 265 -11.28 5.77 -57.31
N GLU A 266 -10.37 6.56 -56.75
CA GLU A 266 -9.35 7.26 -57.53
C GLU A 266 -8.39 6.29 -58.25
N MET A 267 -8.01 5.18 -57.61
CA MET A 267 -7.20 4.15 -58.26
C MET A 267 -7.95 3.52 -59.44
N ARG A 268 -9.23 3.16 -59.28
CA ARG A 268 -10.06 2.66 -60.39
C ARG A 268 -10.09 3.62 -61.57
N LYS A 269 -10.28 4.93 -61.31
CA LYS A 269 -10.31 5.97 -62.35
C LYS A 269 -8.98 6.13 -63.10
N ARG A 270 -7.85 5.78 -62.47
CA ARG A 270 -6.52 5.83 -63.07
C ARG A 270 -6.14 4.54 -63.83
N GLY A 271 -6.99 3.52 -63.80
CA GLY A 271 -6.79 2.28 -64.55
C GLY A 271 -5.87 1.26 -63.89
N TYR A 272 -5.70 1.31 -62.57
CA TYR A 272 -5.07 0.23 -61.81
C TYR A 272 -5.92 -1.04 -61.87
N ASP A 273 -5.29 -2.22 -61.81
CA ASP A 273 -6.02 -3.48 -61.82
C ASP A 273 -6.66 -3.82 -60.45
N ASP A 274 -7.62 -4.75 -60.45
CA ASP A 274 -8.37 -5.11 -59.22
C ASP A 274 -7.47 -5.73 -58.14
N ALA A 275 -6.41 -6.43 -58.52
CA ALA A 275 -5.50 -7.07 -57.57
C ALA A 275 -4.61 -6.02 -56.85
N GLU A 276 -4.14 -5.01 -57.58
CA GLU A 276 -3.41 -3.87 -57.04
C GLU A 276 -4.28 -3.07 -56.05
N ILE A 277 -5.55 -2.84 -56.40
CA ILE A 277 -6.51 -2.13 -55.55
C ILE A 277 -6.79 -2.92 -54.26
N GLU A 278 -6.99 -4.24 -54.34
CA GLU A 278 -7.21 -5.09 -53.17
C GLU A 278 -5.98 -5.11 -52.24
N GLN A 279 -4.79 -5.24 -52.82
CA GLN A 279 -3.54 -5.24 -52.06
C GLN A 279 -3.34 -3.91 -51.32
N GLU A 280 -3.60 -2.78 -51.98
CA GLU A 280 -3.50 -1.45 -51.37
C GLU A 280 -4.53 -1.26 -50.25
N ALA A 281 -5.78 -1.72 -50.45
CA ALA A 281 -6.82 -1.68 -49.43
C ALA A 281 -6.41 -2.46 -48.17
N LYS A 282 -5.88 -3.67 -48.35
CA LYS A 282 -5.37 -4.52 -47.26
C LYS A 282 -4.22 -3.83 -46.52
N LEU A 283 -3.24 -3.30 -47.25
CA LEU A 283 -2.08 -2.62 -46.68
C LEU A 283 -2.50 -1.41 -45.83
N ARG A 284 -3.32 -0.52 -46.39
CA ARG A 284 -3.77 0.69 -45.69
C ARG A 284 -4.60 0.36 -44.46
N LYS A 285 -5.50 -0.63 -44.56
CA LYS A 285 -6.28 -1.09 -43.40
C LYS A 285 -5.38 -1.65 -42.30
N ALA A 286 -4.38 -2.47 -42.66
CA ALA A 286 -3.43 -3.02 -41.69
C ALA A 286 -2.53 -1.94 -41.05
N VAL A 287 -2.13 -0.91 -41.80
CA VAL A 287 -1.38 0.23 -41.26
C VAL A 287 -2.26 1.04 -40.31
N TRP A 288 -3.48 1.40 -40.71
CA TRP A 288 -4.42 2.14 -39.87
C TRP A 288 -4.74 1.39 -38.58
N GLN A 289 -5.07 0.10 -38.68
CA GLN A 289 -5.41 -0.71 -37.52
C GLN A 289 -4.27 -0.73 -36.49
N ARG A 290 -3.01 -0.92 -36.95
CA ARG A 290 -1.84 -0.87 -36.06
C ARG A 290 -1.66 0.50 -35.41
N GLN A 291 -1.85 1.59 -36.15
CA GLN A 291 -1.75 2.95 -35.61
C GLN A 291 -2.83 3.23 -34.57
N TYR A 292 -4.08 2.86 -34.87
CA TYR A 292 -5.20 3.00 -33.96
C TYR A 292 -4.99 2.20 -32.67
N GLU A 293 -4.64 0.92 -32.78
CA GLU A 293 -4.36 0.04 -31.64
C GLU A 293 -3.20 0.57 -30.80
N ALA A 294 -2.10 0.99 -31.44
CA ALA A 294 -0.95 1.56 -30.73
C ALA A 294 -1.33 2.82 -29.95
N ALA A 295 -2.12 3.72 -30.54
CA ALA A 295 -2.56 4.94 -29.86
C ALA A 295 -3.51 4.66 -28.69
N VAL A 296 -4.43 3.70 -28.83
CA VAL A 296 -5.32 3.28 -27.73
C VAL A 296 -4.51 2.64 -26.61
N GLN A 297 -3.54 1.78 -26.93
CA GLN A 297 -2.64 1.17 -25.95
C GLN A 297 -1.79 2.21 -25.22
N GLU A 298 -1.33 3.25 -25.90
CA GLU A 298 -0.59 4.35 -25.28
C GLU A 298 -1.45 5.11 -24.26
N ILE A 299 -2.73 5.38 -24.59
CA ILE A 299 -3.68 5.99 -23.66
C ILE A 299 -3.91 5.09 -22.45
N ASP A 300 -4.14 3.78 -22.66
CA ASP A 300 -4.33 2.80 -21.57
C ASP A 300 -3.11 2.76 -20.65
N LEU A 301 -1.90 2.77 -21.22
CA LEU A 301 -0.65 2.74 -20.47
C LEU A 301 -0.47 4.02 -19.65
N ALA A 302 -0.73 5.20 -20.24
CA ALA A 302 -0.66 6.47 -19.56
C ALA A 302 -1.66 6.55 -18.40
N GLU A 303 -2.89 6.08 -18.58
CA GLU A 303 -3.89 5.99 -17.51
C GLU A 303 -3.38 5.12 -16.35
N ARG A 304 -2.88 3.91 -16.62
CA ARG A 304 -2.32 3.03 -15.59
C ARG A 304 -1.16 3.66 -14.84
N GLN A 305 -0.25 4.34 -15.54
CA GLN A 305 0.89 5.03 -14.93
C GLN A 305 0.43 6.18 -14.02
N ASN A 306 -0.55 6.96 -14.46
CA ASN A 306 -1.08 8.07 -13.68
C ASN A 306 -1.82 7.57 -12.42
N GLU A 307 -2.58 6.48 -12.52
CA GLU A 307 -3.21 5.86 -11.35
C GLU A 307 -2.19 5.26 -10.38
N ALA A 308 -1.17 4.56 -10.89
CA ALA A 308 -0.10 4.03 -10.06
C ALA A 308 0.62 5.14 -9.29
N LYS A 309 0.85 6.29 -9.94
CA LYS A 309 1.51 7.43 -9.30
C LYS A 309 0.63 8.10 -8.26
N PHE A 310 -0.67 8.20 -8.52
CA PHE A 310 -1.63 8.69 -7.52
C PHE A 310 -1.71 7.75 -6.31
N ALA A 311 -1.71 6.44 -6.55
CA ALA A 311 -1.69 5.43 -5.51
C ALA A 311 -0.43 5.57 -4.64
N GLU A 312 0.75 5.71 -5.24
CA GLU A 312 2.03 5.88 -4.53
C GLU A 312 2.02 7.10 -3.60
N VAL A 313 1.57 8.27 -4.08
CA VAL A 313 1.48 9.48 -3.26
C VAL A 313 0.49 9.32 -2.11
N THR A 314 -0.65 8.68 -2.39
CA THR A 314 -1.69 8.43 -1.39
C THR A 314 -1.20 7.44 -0.33
N GLU A 315 -0.46 6.42 -0.73
CA GLU A 315 0.12 5.41 0.15
C GLU A 315 1.17 6.02 1.08
N GLN A 316 2.05 6.91 0.58
CA GLN A 316 3.01 7.63 1.42
C GLN A 316 2.32 8.49 2.49
N MET A 317 1.25 9.20 2.12
CA MET A 317 0.46 9.97 3.09
C MET A 317 -0.15 9.05 4.15
N PHE A 318 -0.76 7.93 3.73
CA PHE A 318 -1.37 6.99 4.65
C PHE A 318 -0.36 6.29 5.56
N ALA A 319 0.82 5.94 5.06
CA ALA A 319 1.89 5.37 5.89
C ALA A 319 2.22 6.32 7.05
N ARG A 320 2.43 7.61 6.76
CA ARG A 320 2.65 8.64 7.80
C ARG A 320 1.43 8.81 8.71
N LEU A 321 0.23 8.80 8.15
CA LEU A 321 -0.97 8.91 8.97
C LEU A 321 -1.11 7.70 9.92
N TYR A 322 -0.74 6.50 9.49
CA TYR A 322 -0.74 5.29 10.30
C TYR A 322 0.28 5.39 11.44
N HIS A 323 1.47 5.91 11.15
CA HIS A 323 2.48 6.21 12.17
C HIS A 323 1.91 7.09 13.28
N GLU A 324 1.35 8.25 12.92
CA GLU A 324 0.80 9.18 13.91
C GLU A 324 -0.46 8.62 14.61
N ALA A 325 -1.28 7.87 13.87
CA ALA A 325 -2.42 7.16 14.41
C ALA A 325 -2.00 6.11 15.44
N PHE A 326 -0.85 5.47 15.28
CA PHE A 326 -0.34 4.52 16.26
C PHE A 326 0.03 5.22 17.57
N HIS A 327 0.75 6.34 17.52
CA HIS A 327 1.06 7.12 18.72
C HIS A 327 -0.21 7.57 19.44
N ALA A 328 -1.19 8.08 18.69
CA ALA A 328 -2.48 8.44 19.25
C ALA A 328 -3.18 7.22 19.86
N TYR A 329 -3.17 6.07 19.20
CA TYR A 329 -3.79 4.86 19.72
C TYR A 329 -3.16 4.41 21.05
N VAL A 330 -1.83 4.36 21.11
CA VAL A 330 -1.11 3.96 22.31
C VAL A 330 -1.38 4.93 23.45
N GLU A 331 -1.27 6.24 23.21
CA GLU A 331 -1.49 7.27 24.23
C GLU A 331 -2.93 7.26 24.77
N ASN A 332 -3.92 7.01 23.91
CA ASN A 332 -5.32 7.09 24.33
C ASN A 332 -5.84 5.78 24.95
N TYR A 333 -5.39 4.62 24.47
CA TYR A 333 -6.01 3.34 24.79
C TYR A 333 -5.10 2.33 25.48
N VAL A 334 -3.77 2.42 25.32
CA VAL A 334 -2.84 1.37 25.78
C VAL A 334 -1.95 1.84 26.92
N TYR A 335 -1.10 2.86 26.70
CA TYR A 335 -0.17 3.40 27.69
C TYR A 335 -0.28 4.92 27.73
N PRO A 336 -1.31 5.48 28.39
CA PRO A 336 -1.41 6.93 28.55
C PRO A 336 -0.20 7.49 29.29
N HIS A 337 0.27 8.68 28.90
CA HIS A 337 1.46 9.31 29.47
C HIS A 337 1.37 9.44 31.00
N ARG A 338 0.16 9.63 31.54
CA ARG A 338 -0.10 9.70 32.99
C ARG A 338 0.26 8.40 33.75
N ASP A 339 0.25 7.27 33.07
CA ASP A 339 0.40 5.93 33.66
C ASP A 339 1.82 5.35 33.41
N GLY A 340 2.69 6.11 32.75
CA GLY A 340 4.03 5.72 32.33
C GLY A 340 4.10 5.57 30.81
N PRO A 341 4.76 6.50 30.08
CA PRO A 341 4.77 6.47 28.63
C PRO A 341 5.52 5.24 28.11
N MET A 342 5.09 4.76 26.95
CA MET A 342 5.88 3.77 26.21
C MET A 342 7.27 4.36 25.92
N PRO A 343 8.36 3.60 26.16
CA PRO A 343 9.71 4.06 25.84
C PRO A 343 9.82 4.45 24.37
N ARG A 344 10.50 5.58 24.12
CA ARG A 344 10.52 6.22 22.79
C ARG A 344 10.94 5.25 21.67
N TRP A 345 12.06 4.55 21.83
CA TRP A 345 12.53 3.60 20.81
C TRP A 345 11.47 2.54 20.44
N LEU A 346 10.68 2.09 21.43
CA LEU A 346 9.66 1.08 21.22
C LEU A 346 8.42 1.70 20.55
N ASN A 347 8.01 2.88 21.00
CA ASN A 347 6.89 3.62 20.41
C ASN A 347 7.15 3.95 18.93
N GLU A 348 8.32 4.50 18.62
CA GLU A 348 8.74 4.81 17.24
C GLU A 348 8.95 3.53 16.42
N GLY A 349 9.61 2.52 16.98
CA GLY A 349 9.87 1.26 16.27
C GLY A 349 8.59 0.52 15.88
N LEU A 350 7.61 0.47 16.78
CA LEU A 350 6.28 -0.09 16.49
C LEU A 350 5.51 0.78 15.48
N ALA A 351 5.53 2.11 15.62
CA ALA A 351 4.91 3.00 14.64
C ALA A 351 5.46 2.75 13.22
N GLN A 352 6.77 2.57 13.08
CA GLN A 352 7.42 2.28 11.79
C GLN A 352 7.09 0.90 11.23
N ILE A 353 6.86 -0.10 12.06
CA ILE A 353 6.38 -1.40 11.60
C ILE A 353 5.01 -1.23 10.90
N PHE A 354 4.15 -0.41 11.49
CA PHE A 354 2.82 -0.15 10.96
C PHE A 354 2.79 0.76 9.74
N GLU A 355 3.80 1.62 9.55
CA GLU A 355 3.99 2.38 8.30
C GLU A 355 4.07 1.47 7.06
N SER A 356 4.74 0.31 7.20
CA SER A 356 4.93 -0.67 6.12
C SER A 356 3.90 -1.81 6.11
N GLY A 357 2.96 -1.82 7.07
CA GLY A 357 2.01 -2.91 7.22
C GLY A 357 0.97 -2.94 6.09
N GLN A 358 0.64 -4.15 5.62
CA GLN A 358 -0.35 -4.36 4.57
C GLN A 358 -1.74 -4.52 5.19
N LEU A 359 -2.63 -3.53 4.99
CA LEU A 359 -4.02 -3.62 5.44
C LEU A 359 -4.84 -4.51 4.50
N ASP A 360 -5.19 -5.71 4.95
CA ASP A 360 -6.10 -6.62 4.26
C ASP A 360 -7.44 -6.67 5.04
N GLY A 361 -8.40 -5.86 4.59
CA GLY A 361 -9.68 -5.69 5.29
C GLY A 361 -9.48 -4.90 6.58
N ASP A 362 -9.73 -5.54 7.73
CA ASP A 362 -9.56 -4.97 9.07
C ASP A 362 -8.33 -5.57 9.79
N THR A 363 -7.53 -6.38 9.08
CA THR A 363 -6.32 -7.02 9.60
C THR A 363 -5.09 -6.34 9.00
N LEU A 364 -4.13 -6.00 9.86
CA LEU A 364 -2.84 -5.49 9.44
C LEU A 364 -1.82 -6.62 9.39
N ARG A 365 -1.23 -6.84 8.21
CA ARG A 365 -0.18 -7.82 8.01
C ARG A 365 1.18 -7.17 8.08
N VAL A 366 2.05 -7.76 8.88
CA VAL A 366 3.46 -7.44 8.96
C VAL A 366 4.21 -8.78 8.91
N ASP A 367 4.08 -9.46 7.78
CA ASP A 367 4.68 -10.78 7.54
C ASP A 367 6.01 -10.72 6.78
N ALA A 368 6.50 -9.49 6.53
CA ALA A 368 7.79 -9.25 5.91
C ALA A 368 8.44 -7.98 6.48
N PRO A 369 9.78 -7.92 6.51
CA PRO A 369 10.48 -6.69 6.84
C PRO A 369 10.31 -5.67 5.71
N ASP A 370 10.30 -4.39 6.06
CA ASP A 370 10.42 -3.31 5.08
C ASP A 370 11.77 -3.42 4.36
N ARG A 371 11.70 -3.65 3.04
CA ARG A 371 12.86 -3.96 2.19
C ARG A 371 13.90 -2.85 2.22
N ASP A 372 13.50 -1.59 2.25
CA ASP A 372 14.41 -0.45 2.17
C ASP A 372 14.95 -0.09 3.55
N ARG A 373 14.14 -0.13 4.62
CA ARG A 373 14.65 0.00 5.99
C ARG A 373 15.65 -1.10 6.32
N LEU A 374 15.35 -2.36 5.97
CA LEU A 374 16.24 -3.49 6.21
C LEU A 374 17.59 -3.30 5.52
N ARG A 375 17.59 -2.93 4.23
CA ARG A 375 18.85 -2.68 3.50
C ARG A 375 19.68 -1.59 4.17
N ARG A 376 19.06 -0.48 4.53
CA ARG A 376 19.75 0.64 5.14
C ARG A 376 20.31 0.28 6.51
N LEU A 377 19.53 -0.44 7.31
CA LEU A 377 19.98 -0.99 8.58
C LEU A 377 21.15 -1.97 8.38
N GLN A 378 21.08 -2.87 7.41
CA GLN A 378 22.17 -3.82 7.11
C GLN A 378 23.46 -3.11 6.69
N VAL A 379 23.35 -2.06 5.88
CA VAL A 379 24.50 -1.22 5.49
C VAL A 379 25.12 -0.56 6.72
N ASP A 380 24.31 0.02 7.60
CA ASP A 380 24.81 0.67 8.81
C ASP A 380 25.43 -0.33 9.80
N LEU A 381 24.77 -1.49 10.00
CA LEU A 381 25.24 -2.57 10.87
C LEU A 381 26.55 -3.21 10.40
N ALA A 382 26.77 -3.28 9.08
CA ALA A 382 28.03 -3.75 8.49
C ALA A 382 29.11 -2.66 8.46
N GLY A 383 28.76 -1.42 8.77
CA GLY A 383 29.67 -0.28 8.84
C GLY A 383 30.63 -0.33 10.02
N GLY A 384 31.55 0.65 10.08
CA GLY A 384 32.61 0.70 11.09
C GLY A 384 32.19 1.22 12.46
N ASP A 385 31.03 1.86 12.57
CA ASP A 385 30.59 2.54 13.80
C ASP A 385 29.06 2.41 14.03
N PRO A 386 28.50 1.19 14.13
CA PRO A 386 27.06 1.01 14.27
C PRO A 386 26.57 1.45 15.67
N LEU A 387 25.35 2.01 15.79
CA LEU A 387 24.78 2.41 17.09
C LEU A 387 24.74 1.23 18.06
N SER A 388 25.10 1.44 19.32
CA SER A 388 24.95 0.40 20.34
C SER A 388 23.49 0.29 20.79
N VAL A 389 23.09 -0.90 21.24
CA VAL A 389 21.75 -1.07 21.86
C VAL A 389 21.57 -0.12 23.06
N ALA A 390 22.64 0.16 23.82
CA ALA A 390 22.54 1.06 24.96
C ALA A 390 22.18 2.50 24.53
N ASP A 391 22.78 2.98 23.43
CA ASP A 391 22.51 4.32 22.89
C ASP A 391 21.06 4.42 22.45
N VAL A 392 20.56 3.45 21.68
CA VAL A 392 19.16 3.44 21.19
C VAL A 392 18.16 3.40 22.37
N LEU A 393 18.44 2.62 23.41
CA LEU A 393 17.55 2.51 24.58
C LEU A 393 17.52 3.77 25.47
N THR A 394 18.58 4.57 25.43
CA THR A 394 18.71 5.78 26.23
C THR A 394 18.46 7.05 25.44
N ALA A 395 18.10 6.90 24.16
CA ALA A 395 17.97 8.03 23.26
C ALA A 395 16.86 9.00 23.68
N GLU A 396 17.20 10.28 23.75
CA GLU A 396 16.32 11.38 24.12
C GLU A 396 15.68 12.05 22.89
N GLU A 397 14.67 12.89 23.13
CA GLU A 397 13.91 13.58 22.09
C GLU A 397 14.77 14.32 21.06
N ASN A 398 15.85 14.96 21.52
CA ASN A 398 16.74 15.71 20.63
C ASN A 398 17.45 14.83 19.60
N GLU A 399 17.66 13.55 19.86
CA GLU A 399 18.31 12.62 18.92
C GLU A 399 17.35 12.16 17.82
N PHE A 400 16.04 12.28 18.06
CA PHE A 400 14.98 12.06 17.06
C PHE A 400 14.55 13.37 16.38
N LEU A 401 14.78 14.52 17.01
CA LEU A 401 14.41 15.85 16.49
C LEU A 401 15.56 16.63 15.83
N ALA A 402 16.83 16.22 15.99
CA ALA A 402 18.00 17.01 15.60
C ALA A 402 17.91 17.52 14.15
N ASN A 403 17.50 18.80 14.05
CA ASN A 403 17.55 19.72 12.91
C ASN A 403 17.66 19.04 11.55
N HIS A 404 16.51 18.74 10.92
CA HIS A 404 16.13 18.61 9.50
C HIS A 404 17.19 18.55 8.35
N GLU A 405 18.44 18.17 8.61
CA GLU A 405 19.56 18.10 7.65
C GLU A 405 20.51 16.90 7.91
N GLY A 406 20.24 15.99 8.85
CA GLY A 406 21.19 14.93 9.22
C GLY A 406 20.66 13.49 9.18
N ASP A 407 21.48 12.59 8.62
CA ASP A 407 21.33 11.12 8.65
C ASP A 407 21.12 10.53 10.08
N SER A 408 21.44 11.29 11.15
CA SER A 408 21.46 10.80 12.54
C SER A 408 20.09 10.47 13.13
N ALA A 409 19.06 11.30 12.90
CA ALA A 409 17.71 11.00 13.42
C ALA A 409 17.11 9.79 12.71
N GLU A 410 17.26 9.77 11.38
CA GLU A 410 16.80 8.66 10.55
C GLU A 410 17.50 7.34 10.92
N ARG A 411 18.77 7.41 11.30
CA ARG A 411 19.52 6.28 11.84
C ARG A 411 18.90 5.73 13.12
N HIS A 412 18.55 6.57 14.09
CA HIS A 412 17.90 6.11 15.32
C HIS A 412 16.57 5.41 15.03
N TYR A 413 15.75 5.98 14.13
CA TYR A 413 14.53 5.36 13.63
C TYR A 413 14.80 3.95 13.05
N LEU A 414 15.79 3.80 12.16
CA LEU A 414 16.13 2.49 11.58
C LEU A 414 16.45 1.42 12.65
N TYR A 415 17.18 1.79 13.71
CA TYR A 415 17.47 0.88 14.81
C TYR A 415 16.23 0.56 15.66
N CYS A 416 15.39 1.56 15.93
CA CYS A 416 14.12 1.38 16.64
C CYS A 416 13.22 0.38 15.91
N TRP A 417 13.06 0.55 14.58
CA TRP A 417 12.36 -0.40 13.72
C TRP A 417 12.98 -1.80 13.78
N GLY A 418 14.31 -1.91 13.64
CA GLY A 418 15.01 -3.19 13.67
C GLY A 418 14.85 -3.93 15.02
N PHE A 419 14.81 -3.20 16.14
CA PHE A 419 14.56 -3.77 17.47
C PHE A 419 13.12 -4.24 17.59
N ALA A 420 12.16 -3.38 17.25
CA ALA A 420 10.75 -3.72 17.34
C ALA A 420 10.42 -4.93 16.45
N TYR A 421 11.00 -4.99 15.24
CA TYR A 421 10.80 -6.10 14.32
C TYR A 421 11.35 -7.41 14.88
N TYR A 422 12.61 -7.41 15.34
CA TYR A 422 13.24 -8.61 15.91
C TYR A 422 12.56 -9.09 17.20
N LEU A 423 12.17 -8.17 18.08
CA LEU A 423 11.49 -8.53 19.32
C LEU A 423 10.06 -9.00 19.06
N GLY A 424 9.34 -8.37 18.14
CA GLY A 424 7.95 -8.71 17.83
C GLY A 424 7.81 -10.01 17.04
N TYR A 425 8.57 -10.16 15.96
CA TYR A 425 8.33 -11.20 14.95
C TYR A 425 9.31 -12.37 15.03
N GLU A 426 10.59 -12.13 15.35
CA GLU A 426 11.59 -13.20 15.44
C GLU A 426 11.59 -13.89 16.81
N ASN A 427 11.27 -13.15 17.89
CA ASN A 427 11.31 -13.70 19.26
C ASN A 427 9.97 -13.73 19.98
N ASN A 428 8.91 -13.14 19.41
CA ASN A 428 7.58 -13.05 20.02
C ASN A 428 7.61 -12.50 21.48
N LEU A 429 8.46 -11.49 21.72
CA LEU A 429 8.70 -10.88 23.03
C LEU A 429 7.87 -9.63 23.29
N LEU A 430 7.12 -9.12 22.31
CA LEU A 430 6.22 -7.97 22.49
C LEU A 430 4.80 -8.42 22.89
N THR A 431 4.70 -9.41 23.78
CA THR A 431 3.43 -9.82 24.39
C THR A 431 2.95 -8.77 25.38
N ARG A 432 1.65 -8.78 25.69
CA ARG A 432 1.05 -7.86 26.67
C ARG A 432 1.83 -7.86 27.99
N ASP A 433 2.10 -9.04 28.55
CA ASP A 433 2.78 -9.18 29.85
C ASP A 433 4.22 -8.67 29.81
N ALA A 434 4.94 -8.91 28.71
CA ALA A 434 6.31 -8.42 28.54
C ALA A 434 6.35 -6.89 28.42
N LEU A 435 5.42 -6.32 27.65
CA LEU A 435 5.28 -4.86 27.54
C LEU A 435 4.86 -4.25 28.88
N ASP A 436 3.98 -4.90 29.64
CA ASP A 436 3.60 -4.48 31.00
C ASP A 436 4.78 -4.41 31.96
N GLN A 437 5.63 -5.44 31.94
CA GLN A 437 6.84 -5.45 32.76
C GLN A 437 7.85 -4.39 32.31
N TYR A 438 7.90 -4.09 31.01
CA TYR A 438 8.86 -3.15 30.44
C TYR A 438 8.46 -1.69 30.65
N VAL A 439 7.19 -1.35 30.45
CA VAL A 439 6.64 0.00 30.66
C VAL A 439 6.44 0.25 32.16
N GLY A 440 6.05 -0.77 32.93
CA GLY A 440 5.93 -0.68 34.37
C GLY A 440 7.27 -0.41 35.09
N ASN A 441 7.19 0.10 36.32
CA ASN A 441 8.35 0.30 37.22
C ASN A 441 9.41 1.30 36.75
N GLU A 442 9.05 2.28 35.90
CA GLU A 442 9.99 3.32 35.44
C GLU A 442 10.74 4.01 36.60
N ARG A 443 10.05 4.29 37.71
CA ARG A 443 10.63 4.94 38.89
C ARG A 443 11.72 4.12 39.60
N ASN A 444 11.74 2.80 39.37
CA ASN A 444 12.62 1.87 40.10
C ASN A 444 13.81 1.40 39.26
N PHE A 445 13.71 1.45 37.93
CA PHE A 445 14.72 0.93 37.01
C PHE A 445 14.86 1.81 35.78
N GLY A 446 16.10 2.19 35.42
CA GLY A 446 16.36 2.92 34.16
C GLY A 446 16.10 2.09 32.91
N PRO A 447 16.04 2.70 31.71
CA PRO A 447 15.64 2.05 30.45
C PRO A 447 16.40 0.76 30.14
N ARG A 448 17.73 0.77 30.34
CA ARG A 448 18.60 -0.40 30.15
C ARG A 448 18.24 -1.56 31.08
N ALA A 449 18.01 -1.28 32.37
CA ALA A 449 17.69 -2.30 33.36
C ALA A 449 16.32 -2.93 33.11
N ARG A 450 15.33 -2.13 32.70
CA ARG A 450 14.02 -2.64 32.28
C ARG A 450 14.14 -3.54 31.04
N PHE A 451 14.97 -3.14 30.07
CA PHE A 451 15.13 -3.89 28.84
C PHE A 451 15.78 -5.25 29.07
N ILE A 452 16.88 -5.29 29.85
CA ILE A 452 17.57 -6.54 30.24
C ILE A 452 16.61 -7.52 30.93
N ARG A 453 15.69 -7.02 31.76
CA ARG A 453 14.67 -7.85 32.42
C ARG A 453 13.67 -8.42 31.41
N MET A 454 13.16 -7.58 30.50
CA MET A 454 12.21 -8.00 29.46
C MET A 454 12.80 -9.10 28.56
N ILE A 455 14.04 -8.95 28.11
CA ILE A 455 14.69 -9.93 27.23
C ILE A 455 15.33 -11.11 27.97
N ASN A 456 15.38 -11.04 29.31
CA ASN A 456 16.00 -12.03 30.19
C ASN A 456 17.42 -12.46 29.78
N MET A 457 18.26 -11.50 29.35
CA MET A 457 19.66 -11.76 28.99
C MET A 457 20.54 -10.50 29.08
N PRO A 458 21.88 -10.65 29.19
CA PRO A 458 22.80 -9.51 29.14
C PRO A 458 22.71 -8.74 27.81
N LEU A 459 22.86 -7.42 27.88
CA LEU A 459 22.69 -6.54 26.73
C LEU A 459 23.68 -6.85 25.60
N GLU A 460 24.92 -7.21 25.94
CA GLU A 460 25.99 -7.53 25.01
C GLU A 460 25.71 -8.84 24.27
N LYS A 461 24.98 -9.77 24.91
CA LYS A 461 24.53 -11.00 24.25
C LYS A 461 23.40 -10.69 23.27
N PHE A 462 22.42 -9.88 23.68
CA PHE A 462 21.32 -9.44 22.82
C PHE A 462 21.84 -8.71 21.59
N ASP A 463 22.72 -7.73 21.77
CA ASP A 463 23.30 -6.93 20.68
C ASP A 463 23.91 -7.83 19.59
N ARG A 464 24.72 -8.83 19.97
CA ARG A 464 25.30 -9.78 19.00
C ARG A 464 24.24 -10.62 18.28
N LEU A 465 23.26 -11.14 19.01
CA LEU A 465 22.21 -12.01 18.43
C LEU A 465 21.33 -11.22 17.46
N TRP A 466 20.87 -10.04 17.87
CA TRP A 466 20.06 -9.15 17.06
C TRP A 466 20.79 -8.73 15.78
N ARG A 467 22.05 -8.25 15.88
CA ARG A 467 22.84 -7.85 14.71
C ARG A 467 23.00 -9.00 13.71
N THR A 468 23.34 -10.18 14.22
CA THR A 468 23.50 -11.38 13.38
C THR A 468 22.21 -11.70 12.65
N ALA A 469 21.07 -11.67 13.36
CA ALA A 469 19.77 -11.92 12.75
C ALA A 469 19.43 -10.88 11.68
N MET A 470 19.59 -9.58 11.95
CA MET A 470 19.29 -8.52 10.99
C MET A 470 20.18 -8.58 9.73
N LEU A 471 21.46 -8.96 9.87
CA LEU A 471 22.37 -9.14 8.73
C LEU A 471 22.05 -10.39 7.89
N GLN A 472 21.46 -11.42 8.49
CA GLN A 472 21.05 -12.65 7.79
C GLN A 472 19.65 -12.56 7.17
N LEU A 473 18.82 -11.64 7.65
CA LEU A 473 17.46 -11.46 7.18
C LEU A 473 17.45 -11.05 5.70
N ARG A 474 16.64 -11.73 4.90
CA ARG A 474 16.57 -11.47 3.45
C ARG A 474 15.54 -10.36 3.16
N PRO A 475 15.90 -9.33 2.38
CA PRO A 475 14.91 -8.38 1.87
C PRO A 475 14.00 -9.11 0.87
N THR A 476 12.71 -9.22 1.19
CA THR A 476 11.70 -9.87 0.34
C THR A 476 11.17 -8.96 -0.76
#